data_AF-A0A8S4BB06-F1
#
_entry.id   AF-A0A8S4BB06-F1
#
_cell.length_a   1.000
_cell.length_b   1.000
_cell.length_c   1.000
_cell.angle_alpha   90.00
_cell.angle_beta   90.00
_cell.angle_gamma   90.00
#
_symmetry.space_group_name_H-M   'P 1'
#
loop_
_entity.id
_entity.type
_entity.pdbx_description
1 polymer ?
#
loop_
_entity_poly.entity_id
_entity_poly.type
_entity_poly.pdbx_seq_one_letter_code
_entity_poly.pdbx_strand_id
1 'polypeptide(L)' 'PQLKGIVTRLYCRHGFYLQMLPDGTMEGTKDESSSFLQFNLIPVGLRIVAIQSTKTGLYVAMNSEGYLYTSVRKESAN' A
#
# COMPACT_ATOMS: atom_id res chain seq x y z
N PRO A 1 13.31 10.64 13.55
CA PRO A 1 13.62 9.24 13.15
C PRO A 1 12.37 8.56 12.58
N GLN A 2 12.37 8.23 11.28
CA GLN A 2 11.30 7.39 10.73
C GLN A 2 11.42 5.99 11.34
N LEU A 3 10.30 5.48 11.86
CA LEU A 3 10.24 4.11 12.35
C LEU A 3 10.54 3.15 11.18
N LYS A 4 11.36 2.12 11.44
CA LYS A 4 11.71 1.12 10.43
C LYS A 4 10.46 0.27 10.16
N GLY A 5 9.80 0.53 9.03
CA GLY A 5 8.74 -0.33 8.51
C GLY A 5 9.28 -1.67 7.99
N ILE A 6 8.37 -2.56 7.62
CA ILE A 6 8.72 -3.80 6.90
C ILE A 6 8.36 -3.67 5.43
N VAL A 7 9.13 -4.32 4.56
CA VAL A 7 8.72 -4.58 3.18
C VAL A 7 7.99 -5.91 3.14
N THR A 8 6.77 -5.94 2.63
CA THR A 8 5.97 -7.16 2.52
C THR A 8 5.08 -7.17 1.28
N ARG A 9 4.46 -8.33 1.02
CA ARG A 9 3.37 -8.49 0.05
C ARG A 9 2.05 -8.64 0.80
N LEU A 10 0.97 -8.06 0.29
CA LEU A 10 -0.35 -8.16 0.90
C LEU A 10 -1.19 -9.18 0.10
N TYR A 11 -1.37 -10.37 0.67
CA TYR A 11 -2.17 -11.44 0.08
C TYR A 11 -3.57 -11.47 0.71
N CYS A 12 -4.61 -11.42 -0.12
CA CYS A 12 -5.98 -11.51 0.34
C CYS A 12 -6.44 -12.97 0.40
N ARG A 13 -7.37 -13.27 1.31
CA ARG A 13 -7.94 -14.62 1.46
C ARG A 13 -8.68 -15.14 0.22
N HIS A 14 -9.04 -14.26 -0.72
CA HIS A 14 -9.67 -14.63 -1.99
C HIS A 14 -8.67 -15.10 -3.06
N GLY A 15 -7.37 -15.17 -2.75
CA GLY A 15 -6.37 -15.77 -3.63
C GLY A 15 -5.62 -14.81 -4.53
N PHE A 16 -5.53 -13.53 -4.16
CA PHE A 16 -4.86 -12.48 -4.94
C PHE A 16 -3.86 -11.71 -4.08
N TYR A 17 -2.75 -11.30 -4.66
CA TYR A 17 -1.89 -10.26 -4.10
C TYR A 17 -2.40 -8.89 -4.51
N LEU A 18 -2.33 -7.92 -3.62
CA LEU A 18 -2.47 -6.51 -3.98
C LEU A 18 -1.28 -6.10 -4.85
N GLN A 19 -1.55 -5.39 -5.95
CA GLN A 19 -0.53 -4.69 -6.73
C GLN A 19 -0.90 -3.22 -6.94
N MET A 20 0.13 -2.38 -7.11
CA MET A 20 -0.03 -0.99 -7.51
C MET A 20 0.79 -0.71 -8.77
N LEU A 21 0.10 -0.48 -9.87
CA LEU A 21 0.69 -0.22 -11.18
C LEU A 21 1.28 1.21 -11.25
N PRO A 22 2.16 1.49 -12.24
CA PRO A 22 2.81 2.80 -12.37
C PRO A 22 1.85 4.00 -12.54
N ASP A 23 0.66 3.76 -13.10
CA ASP A 23 -0.40 4.77 -13.27
C ASP A 23 -1.21 5.03 -12.00
N GLY A 24 -0.92 4.32 -10.91
CA GLY A 24 -1.65 4.41 -9.65
C GLY A 24 -2.84 3.47 -9.54
N THR A 25 -3.15 2.66 -10.55
CA THR A 25 -4.20 1.64 -10.44
C THR A 25 -3.82 0.61 -9.38
N MET A 26 -4.76 0.36 -8.46
CA MET A 26 -4.66 -0.67 -7.43
C MET A 26 -5.62 -1.80 -7.74
N GLU A 27 -5.11 -3.02 -7.81
CA GLU A 27 -5.89 -4.20 -8.15
C GLU A 27 -5.33 -5.48 -7.52
N GLY A 28 -6.11 -6.56 -7.58
CA GLY A 28 -5.67 -7.89 -7.18
C GLY A 28 -5.10 -8.65 -8.37
N THR A 29 -3.95 -9.31 -8.20
CA THR A 29 -3.35 -10.18 -9.22
C THR A 29 -2.96 -11.54 -8.66
N LYS A 30 -2.95 -12.56 -9.54
CA LYS A 30 -2.40 -13.89 -9.25
C LYS A 30 -0.95 -14.04 -9.75
N ASP A 31 -0.44 -13.07 -10.48
CA ASP A 31 0.94 -13.06 -10.95
C ASP A 31 1.88 -12.76 -9.79
N GLU A 32 2.42 -13.80 -9.16
CA GLU A 32 3.36 -13.68 -8.05
C GLU A 32 4.74 -13.11 -8.45
N SER A 33 5.01 -13.04 -9.77
CA SER A 33 6.24 -12.50 -10.34
C SER A 33 6.17 -10.99 -10.58
N SER A 34 4.97 -10.39 -10.47
CA SER A 34 4.79 -8.96 -10.63
C SER A 34 5.73 -8.18 -9.71
N SER A 35 6.45 -7.22 -10.29
CA SER A 35 7.37 -6.37 -9.53
C SER A 35 6.66 -5.34 -8.65
N PHE A 36 5.33 -5.23 -8.80
CA PHE A 36 4.46 -4.23 -8.15
C PHE A 36 3.78 -4.72 -6.86
N LEU A 37 4.18 -5.89 -6.35
CA LEU A 37 3.58 -6.53 -5.18
C LEU A 37 4.17 -6.10 -3.83
N GLN A 38 5.24 -5.30 -3.86
CA GLN A 38 6.00 -4.94 -2.65
C GLN A 38 5.52 -3.61 -2.08
N PHE A 39 5.22 -3.63 -0.78
CA PHE A 39 4.76 -2.47 -0.02
C PHE A 39 5.59 -2.27 1.24
N ASN A 40 5.89 -1.01 1.55
CA ASN A 40 6.34 -0.59 2.86
C ASN A 40 5.13 -0.50 3.79
N LEU A 41 5.15 -1.23 4.91
CA LEU A 41 4.26 -1.01 6.05
C LEU A 41 5.01 -0.16 7.06
N ILE A 42 4.71 1.14 7.05
CA ILE A 42 5.40 2.14 7.86
C ILE A 42 4.54 2.39 9.09
N PRO A 43 4.97 2.02 10.31
CA PRO A 43 4.20 2.33 11.50
C PRO A 43 4.14 3.84 11.73
N VAL A 44 2.94 4.34 11.99
CA VAL A 44 2.66 5.77 12.24
C VAL A 44 1.97 6.00 13.58
N GLY A 45 1.58 4.93 14.27
CA GLY A 45 0.97 4.93 15.59
C GLY A 45 0.85 3.51 16.13
N LEU A 46 0.32 3.34 17.34
CA LEU A 46 0.09 2.02 17.92
C LEU A 46 -0.92 1.26 17.04
N ARG A 47 -0.44 0.23 16.34
CA ARG A 47 -1.23 -0.60 15.40
C ARG A 47 -1.76 0.18 14.18
N ILE A 48 -1.18 1.34 13.88
CA ILE A 48 -1.55 2.14 12.72
C ILE A 48 -0.36 2.17 11.76
N VAL A 49 -0.62 1.89 10.48
CA VAL A 49 0.39 1.86 9.42
C VAL A 49 -0.01 2.75 8.25
N ALA A 50 0.97 3.38 7.61
CA ALA A 50 0.86 3.83 6.24
C ALA A 50 1.33 2.69 5.31
N ILE A 51 0.63 2.51 4.19
CA ILE A 51 0.95 1.51 3.16
C ILE A 51 1.45 2.26 1.93
N GLN A 52 2.69 2.01 1.52
CA GLN A 52 3.32 2.69 0.39
C GLN A 52 3.89 1.67 -0.58
N SER A 53 3.66 1.84 -1.89
CA SER A 53 4.32 1.02 -2.91
C SER A 53 5.82 1.27 -2.91
N THR A 54 6.62 0.21 -2.92
CA THR A 54 8.09 0.34 -3.02
C THR A 54 8.54 0.76 -4.42
N LYS A 55 7.68 0.59 -5.44
CA LYS A 55 7.99 0.91 -6.84
C LYS A 55 7.61 2.33 -7.22
N THR A 56 6.41 2.78 -6.85
CA THR A 56 5.90 4.10 -7.25
C THR A 56 6.12 5.16 -6.18
N GLY A 57 6.33 4.76 -4.91
CA GLY A 57 6.39 5.67 -3.78
C GLY A 57 5.04 6.27 -3.39
N LEU A 58 3.95 5.90 -4.07
CA LEU A 58 2.59 6.33 -3.75
C LEU A 58 2.04 5.57 -2.54
N TYR A 59 1.20 6.26 -1.78
CA TYR A 59 0.49 5.73 -0.62
C TYR A 59 -0.90 5.26 -1.01
N VAL A 60 -1.35 4.18 -0.37
CA VAL A 60 -2.77 3.81 -0.35
C VAL A 60 -3.50 4.76 0.61
N ALA A 61 -4.54 5.42 0.14
CA ALA A 61 -5.38 6.32 0.92
C ALA A 61 -6.87 6.00 0.69
N MET A 62 -7.73 6.47 1.59
CA MET A 62 -9.18 6.30 1.51
C MET A 62 -9.84 7.65 1.84
N ASN A 63 -10.75 8.10 1.00
CA ASN A 63 -11.46 9.36 1.23
C ASN A 63 -12.67 9.13 2.17
N SER A 64 -13.35 10.23 2.54
CA SER A 64 -14.53 10.18 3.43
C SER A 64 -15.73 9.43 2.86
N GLU A 65 -15.76 9.16 1.56
CA GLU A 65 -16.80 8.40 0.88
C GLU A 65 -16.49 6.88 0.84
N GLY A 66 -15.32 6.47 1.34
CA GLY A 66 -14.89 5.08 1.37
C GLY A 66 -14.17 4.61 0.09
N TYR A 67 -13.88 5.51 -0.86
CA TYR A 67 -13.13 5.18 -2.06
C TYR A 67 -11.63 5.15 -1.77
N LEU A 68 -10.99 4.07 -2.22
CA LEU A 68 -9.54 3.97 -2.23
C LEU A 68 -8.95 4.80 -3.39
N TYR A 69 -7.83 5.45 -3.13
CA TYR A 69 -7.04 6.17 -4.13
C TYR A 69 -5.56 6.13 -3.77
N THR A 70 -4.71 6.50 -4.73
CA THR A 70 -3.28 6.66 -4.50
C THR A 70 -2.93 8.12 -4.20
N SER A 71 -2.11 8.35 -3.18
CA SER A 71 -1.67 9.69 -2.79
C SER A 71 -0.15 9.83 -2.84
N VAL A 72 0.33 10.99 -3.27
CA VAL A 72 1.77 11.35 -3.19
C VAL A 72 2.18 11.74 -1.76
N ARG A 73 1.22 11.95 -0.86
CA ARG A 73 1.48 12.34 0.53
C ARG A 73 1.01 11.24 1.47
N LYS A 74 1.79 11.04 2.53
CA LYS A 74 1.32 10.33 3.70
C LYS A 74 0.30 11.22 4.40
N GLU A 75 -0.96 10.80 4.44
CA GLU A 75 -1.98 11.48 5.25
C GLU A 75 -1.82 11.10 6.72
N SER A 76 -2.11 12.05 7.61
CA SER A 76 -2.05 11.81 9.05
C SER A 76 -3.19 10.89 9.45
N ALA A 77 -2.89 9.83 10.18
CA ALA A 77 -3.90 9.11 10.91
C ALA A 77 -4.36 10.00 12.07
N ASN A 78 -5.65 10.35 12.09
CA ASN A 78 -6.28 11.09 13.20
C ASN A 78 -6.44 10.20 14.43
#